data_AF-A0A317SNA9-F1
#
_entry.id   AF-A0A317SNA9-F1
#
_cell.length_a   1.000
_cell.length_b   1.000
_cell.length_c   1.000
_cell.angle_alpha   90.00
_cell.angle_beta   90.00
_cell.angle_gamma   90.00
#
_symmetry.space_group_name_H-M   'P 1'
#
loop_
_entity.id
_entity.type
_entity.pdbx_description
1 polymer ?
#
loop_
_entity_poly.entity_id
_entity_poly.type
_entity_poly.pdbx_seq_one_letter_code
_entity_poly.pdbx_strand_id
1 'polypeptide(L)'
;MDPYIKLYDLESGVLDFCKVGRAYGIPDMYKDADHEKVYHVEELLSKLESSVASIYHRIKSGHESRKYKFSITRKERNLLRKFLFVMRYRSHKFWSKYTGTIDNYKHNDRDLLIEFLQERSITDLRQVWLQNLEVIVKTEIDADGEWLGTIGREMFAGDANMYVFHMSESYMAFCEPESPEDEFIITDNGFGIFEGPVVYDTVNLKSTGADGSRPQLKDPTYTEYHKLAPLSPRLILILRSNFLRDGPIWKRRLDFFRQWKVWPEGDSLLQDLPIKPAKTHYWLPGRTKKAVHTLEDEFFFEIYKVNTKEVQTINTVMLQEATGSITWVSDESVVRSLRAFLGNPSFMLSAYLSLVPDFVPLIALRCQKERLLSLWDKPYPSEGRRSIEEFEHTMEFLRQVRYLQSYYKLGGAPELFLYDFHQGKLLTDFRSFIADHCGPELSWRNKVNRATTKFMAAFHPRIVWVHVKLWRVLANRVRLGLELSPLTDSQVDVMREPGPEDLVANLVDFLPFHDCLERS
;
A
#
# COMPACT_ATOMS: atom_id res chain seq x y z
N MET A 1 -0.74 -31.53 2.87
CA MET A 1 0.35 -30.99 2.03
C MET A 1 0.12 -29.49 1.91
N ASP A 2 1.18 -28.70 2.04
CA ASP A 2 1.14 -27.24 1.85
C ASP A 2 1.09 -26.93 0.34
N PRO A 3 -0.02 -26.38 -0.20
CA PRO A 3 -0.20 -26.20 -1.63
C PRO A 3 0.69 -25.08 -2.18
N TYR A 4 0.94 -25.10 -3.49
CA TYR A 4 1.60 -24.01 -4.20
C TYR A 4 0.57 -22.98 -4.68
N ILE A 5 0.95 -21.71 -4.65
CA ILE A 5 0.17 -20.57 -5.18
C ILE A 5 1.07 -19.76 -6.12
N LYS A 6 0.47 -19.15 -7.15
CA LYS A 6 1.16 -18.19 -8.00
C LYS A 6 1.46 -16.93 -7.19
N LEU A 7 2.67 -16.42 -7.31
CA LEU A 7 3.14 -15.22 -6.63
C LEU A 7 3.84 -14.31 -7.62
N TYR A 8 3.48 -13.03 -7.62
CA TYR A 8 4.25 -11.98 -8.28
C TYR A 8 4.86 -11.09 -7.21
N ASP A 9 6.18 -11.04 -7.19
CA ASP A 9 6.94 -10.18 -6.30
C ASP A 9 7.04 -8.77 -6.90
N LEU A 10 6.48 -7.78 -6.21
CA LEU A 10 6.39 -6.41 -6.71
C LEU A 10 7.73 -5.67 -6.65
N GLU A 11 8.67 -6.12 -5.82
CA GLU A 11 9.99 -5.50 -5.70
C GLU A 11 10.90 -5.91 -6.85
N SER A 12 11.03 -7.22 -7.09
CA SER A 12 11.85 -7.82 -8.15
C SER A 12 11.15 -7.89 -9.50
N GLY A 13 9.82 -7.87 -9.53
CA GLY A 13 9.02 -8.07 -10.74
C GLY A 13 9.09 -9.50 -11.29
N VAL A 14 9.32 -10.47 -10.42
CA VAL A 14 9.44 -11.90 -10.77
C VAL A 14 8.10 -12.60 -10.52
N LEU A 15 7.66 -13.38 -11.52
CA LEU A 15 6.55 -14.31 -11.41
C LEU A 15 7.09 -15.69 -11.00
N ASP A 16 6.60 -16.23 -9.90
CA ASP A 16 7.03 -17.51 -9.34
C ASP A 16 5.86 -18.30 -8.72
N PHE A 17 6.15 -19.49 -8.21
CA PHE A 17 5.25 -20.31 -7.40
C PHE A 17 5.85 -20.49 -6.00
N CYS A 18 5.08 -20.18 -4.96
CA CYS A 18 5.51 -20.38 -3.59
C CYS A 18 4.56 -21.30 -2.83
N LYS A 19 5.05 -21.93 -1.76
CA LYS A 19 4.18 -22.65 -0.82
C LYS A 19 3.38 -21.64 0.00
N VAL A 20 2.09 -21.89 0.19
CA VAL A 20 1.19 -20.98 0.92
C VAL A 20 1.74 -20.65 2.31
N GLY A 21 2.25 -21.65 3.04
CA GLY A 21 2.82 -21.44 4.39
C GLY A 21 4.11 -20.60 4.42
N ARG A 22 4.72 -20.27 3.28
CA ARG A 22 5.96 -19.49 3.18
C ARG A 22 5.82 -18.19 2.38
N ALA A 23 4.65 -17.93 1.80
CA ALA A 23 4.45 -16.80 0.90
C ALA A 23 4.67 -15.43 1.57
N TYR A 24 4.43 -15.33 2.89
CA TYR A 24 4.34 -14.05 3.61
C TYR A 24 5.10 -14.02 4.94
N GLY A 25 5.91 -15.04 5.23
CA GLY A 25 6.66 -15.14 6.49
C GLY A 25 7.98 -14.36 6.41
N ILE A 26 8.26 -13.53 7.42
CA ILE A 26 9.58 -12.90 7.59
C ILE A 26 10.35 -13.71 8.65
N PRO A 27 11.49 -14.33 8.30
CA PRO A 27 12.31 -15.08 9.25
C PRO A 27 12.78 -14.21 10.42
N ASP A 28 12.80 -14.79 11.63
CA ASP A 28 13.31 -14.17 12.88
C ASP A 28 12.69 -12.82 13.26
N MET A 29 11.54 -12.48 12.68
CA MET A 29 10.85 -11.22 12.89
C MET A 29 10.50 -10.96 14.37
N TYR A 30 10.19 -12.01 15.13
CA TYR A 30 9.81 -11.94 16.54
C TYR A 30 10.88 -12.44 17.51
N LYS A 31 12.11 -12.62 17.03
CA LYS A 31 13.22 -13.05 17.87
C LYS A 31 13.58 -11.99 18.91
N ASP A 32 13.35 -12.31 20.18
CA ASP A 32 13.71 -11.48 21.31
C ASP A 32 14.94 -12.06 22.01
N ALA A 33 16.12 -11.49 21.76
CA ALA A 33 17.36 -12.03 22.31
C ALA A 33 17.53 -11.79 23.81
N ASP A 34 16.80 -10.81 24.36
CA ASP A 34 16.92 -10.38 25.76
C ASP A 34 15.91 -11.10 26.68
N HIS A 35 14.98 -11.86 26.10
CA HIS A 35 13.98 -12.63 26.82
C HIS A 35 14.42 -14.10 27.05
N GLU A 36 14.13 -14.66 28.23
CA GLU A 36 14.48 -16.06 28.59
C GLU A 36 13.99 -17.08 27.53
N LYS A 37 12.79 -16.82 27.00
CA LYS A 37 12.21 -17.55 25.87
C LYS A 37 12.31 -16.70 24.60
N VAL A 38 13.36 -16.94 23.83
CA VAL A 38 13.73 -16.13 22.66
C VAL A 38 12.61 -16.00 21.60
N TYR A 39 11.79 -17.04 21.45
CA TYR A 39 10.68 -17.07 20.48
C TYR A 39 9.30 -17.08 21.16
N HIS A 40 9.17 -16.46 22.33
CA HIS A 40 7.91 -16.46 23.09
C HIS A 40 6.73 -15.85 22.33
N VAL A 41 6.94 -14.75 21.60
CA VAL A 41 5.89 -14.13 20.77
C VAL A 41 5.46 -15.07 19.64
N GLU A 42 6.41 -15.74 18.97
CA GLU A 42 6.11 -16.73 17.92
C GLU A 42 5.23 -17.87 18.46
N GLU A 43 5.53 -18.38 19.66
CA GLU A 43 4.73 -19.43 20.32
C GLU A 43 3.30 -18.95 20.62
N LEU A 44 3.16 -17.71 21.09
CA LEU A 44 1.85 -17.08 21.35
C LEU A 44 1.04 -16.90 20.06
N LEU A 45 1.69 -16.42 19.00
CA LEU A 45 1.07 -16.25 17.68
C LEU A 45 0.62 -17.59 17.09
N SER A 46 1.46 -18.63 17.18
CA SER A 46 1.13 -19.98 16.73
C SER A 46 -0.14 -20.53 17.41
N LYS A 47 -0.31 -20.29 18.73
CA LYS A 47 -1.53 -20.67 19.46
C LYS A 47 -2.76 -19.89 19.02
N LEU A 48 -2.61 -18.58 18.78
CA LEU A 48 -3.68 -17.73 18.25
C LEU A 48 -4.12 -18.20 16.85
N GLU A 49 -3.15 -18.41 15.96
CA GLU A 49 -3.36 -18.90 14.59
C GLU A 49 -4.07 -20.26 14.59
N SER A 50 -3.60 -21.21 15.40
CA SER A 50 -4.22 -22.54 15.53
C SER A 50 -5.69 -22.45 16.01
N SER A 51 -5.95 -21.62 17.02
CA SER A 51 -7.30 -21.43 17.55
C SER A 51 -8.24 -20.84 16.51
N VAL A 52 -7.77 -19.84 15.76
CA VAL A 52 -8.54 -19.17 14.70
C VAL A 52 -8.74 -20.07 13.48
N ALA A 53 -7.73 -20.87 13.11
CA ALA A 53 -7.81 -21.83 12.01
C ALA A 53 -8.96 -22.82 12.22
N SER A 54 -9.23 -23.24 13.46
CA SER A 54 -10.38 -24.09 13.78
C SER A 54 -11.72 -23.41 13.47
N ILE A 55 -11.86 -22.12 13.77
CA ILE A 55 -13.05 -21.32 13.48
C ILE A 55 -13.21 -21.17 11.96
N TYR A 56 -12.13 -20.80 11.27
CA TYR A 56 -12.14 -20.66 9.82
C TYR A 56 -12.46 -21.97 9.10
N HIS A 57 -11.93 -23.10 9.56
CA HIS A 57 -12.25 -24.39 8.97
C HIS A 57 -13.76 -24.68 9.05
N ARG A 58 -14.42 -24.36 10.16
CA ARG A 58 -15.88 -24.54 10.29
C ARG A 58 -16.64 -23.59 9.34
N ILE A 59 -16.23 -22.33 9.24
CA ILE A 59 -16.84 -21.36 8.30
C ILE A 59 -16.67 -21.83 6.86
N LYS A 60 -15.45 -22.24 6.49
CA LYS A 60 -15.11 -22.73 5.15
C LYS A 60 -15.86 -24.01 4.79
N SER A 61 -15.87 -25.02 5.66
CA SER A 61 -16.64 -26.26 5.42
C SER A 61 -18.14 -25.99 5.29
N GLY A 62 -18.68 -25.03 6.06
CA GLY A 62 -20.05 -24.56 5.91
C GLY A 62 -20.30 -23.92 4.54
N HIS A 63 -19.40 -23.03 4.12
CA HIS A 63 -19.42 -22.36 2.81
C HIS A 63 -19.37 -23.37 1.65
N GLU A 64 -18.42 -24.31 1.67
CA GLU A 64 -18.26 -25.37 0.66
C GLU A 64 -19.48 -26.30 0.60
N SER A 65 -20.13 -26.55 1.74
CA SER A 65 -21.39 -27.30 1.83
C SER A 65 -22.63 -26.48 1.45
N ARG A 66 -22.46 -25.26 0.91
CA ARG A 66 -23.54 -24.31 0.56
C ARG A 66 -24.45 -23.93 1.73
N LYS A 67 -23.95 -24.01 2.97
CA LYS A 67 -24.62 -23.48 4.16
C LYS A 67 -24.24 -22.01 4.32
N TYR A 68 -25.02 -21.14 3.68
CA TYR A 68 -24.79 -19.68 3.70
C TYR A 68 -25.16 -19.00 5.02
N LYS A 69 -25.58 -19.76 6.04
CA LYS A 69 -25.88 -19.27 7.38
C LYS A 69 -25.14 -20.09 8.41
N PHE A 70 -24.47 -19.41 9.33
CA PHE A 70 -23.75 -20.03 10.43
C PHE A 70 -23.77 -19.12 11.66
N SER A 71 -23.55 -19.70 12.84
CA SER A 71 -23.36 -18.95 14.07
C SER A 71 -21.93 -19.12 14.58
N ILE A 72 -21.46 -18.08 15.26
CA ILE A 72 -20.25 -18.13 16.11
C ILE A 72 -20.56 -17.45 17.43
N THR A 73 -19.86 -17.84 18.50
CA THR A 73 -20.02 -17.22 19.81
C THR A 73 -19.33 -15.85 19.89
N ARG A 74 -19.66 -15.04 20.90
CA ARG A 74 -18.95 -13.78 21.18
C ARG A 74 -17.47 -14.01 21.39
N LYS A 75 -17.10 -15.08 22.10
CA LYS A 75 -15.70 -15.49 22.30
C LYS A 75 -14.98 -15.70 20.97
N GLU A 76 -15.59 -16.47 20.07
CA GLU A 76 -15.02 -16.75 18.74
C GLU A 76 -14.93 -15.49 17.87
N ARG A 77 -15.98 -14.66 17.88
CA ARG A 77 -16.00 -13.37 17.18
C ARG A 77 -14.89 -12.44 17.69
N ASN A 78 -14.71 -12.36 19.01
CA ASN A 78 -13.65 -11.56 19.64
C ASN A 78 -12.27 -12.10 19.24
N LEU A 79 -12.10 -13.43 19.20
CA LEU A 79 -10.87 -14.08 18.77
C LEU A 79 -10.53 -13.78 17.30
N LEU A 80 -11.52 -13.83 16.40
CA LEU A 80 -11.34 -13.46 14.99
C LEU A 80 -10.91 -11.99 14.85
N ARG A 81 -11.55 -11.07 15.56
CA ARG A 81 -11.18 -9.64 15.52
C ARG A 81 -9.77 -9.40 16.08
N LYS A 82 -9.43 -10.04 17.19
CA LYS A 82 -8.07 -10.01 17.75
C LYS A 82 -7.05 -10.46 16.72
N PHE A 83 -7.30 -11.60 16.07
CA PHE A 83 -6.43 -12.14 15.04
C PHE A 83 -6.24 -11.18 13.86
N LEU A 84 -7.32 -10.60 13.33
CA LEU A 84 -7.22 -9.62 12.23
C LEU A 84 -6.37 -8.41 12.63
N PHE A 85 -6.53 -7.89 13.85
CA PHE A 85 -5.67 -6.81 14.33
C PHE A 85 -4.20 -7.25 14.44
N VAL A 86 -3.94 -8.43 15.02
CA VAL A 86 -2.57 -8.96 15.15
C VAL A 86 -1.92 -9.12 13.77
N MET A 87 -2.64 -9.64 12.78
CA MET A 87 -2.15 -9.77 11.40
C MET A 87 -1.83 -8.42 10.76
N ARG A 88 -2.61 -7.37 11.07
CA ARG A 88 -2.31 -6.00 10.66
C ARG A 88 -1.09 -5.43 11.39
N TYR A 89 -1.04 -5.60 12.71
CA TYR A 89 0.00 -5.03 13.58
C TYR A 89 1.37 -5.69 13.38
N ARG A 90 1.40 -6.92 12.85
CA ARG A 90 2.63 -7.58 12.40
C ARG A 90 3.03 -7.28 10.96
N SER A 91 2.30 -6.44 10.24
CA SER A 91 2.70 -6.07 8.87
C SER A 91 4.03 -5.30 8.90
N HIS A 92 4.76 -5.35 7.79
CA HIS A 92 6.04 -4.64 7.63
C HIS A 92 5.93 -3.15 8.00
N LYS A 93 4.81 -2.49 7.68
CA LYS A 93 4.56 -1.08 8.01
C LYS A 93 4.60 -0.79 9.50
N PHE A 94 4.00 -1.65 10.32
CA PHE A 94 4.02 -1.50 11.79
C PHE A 94 5.34 -1.97 12.38
N TRP A 95 5.91 -3.04 11.85
CA TRP A 95 7.21 -3.52 12.31
C TRP A 95 8.33 -2.50 12.08
N SER A 96 8.43 -1.94 10.87
CA SER A 96 9.47 -0.96 10.50
C SER A 96 9.42 0.34 11.32
N LYS A 97 8.27 0.69 11.89
CA LYS A 97 8.12 1.79 12.88
C LYS A 97 9.03 1.58 14.10
N TYR A 98 9.30 0.33 14.48
CA TYR A 98 10.01 -0.05 15.71
C TYR A 98 11.40 -0.68 15.46
N THR A 99 11.91 -0.69 14.22
CA THR A 99 13.23 -1.27 13.89
C THR A 99 14.41 -0.29 14.00
N GLY A 100 14.16 0.96 14.39
CA GLY A 100 15.17 2.01 14.51
C GLY A 100 15.47 2.42 15.96
N THR A 101 16.17 3.54 16.12
CA THR A 101 16.39 4.19 17.42
C THR A 101 15.40 5.33 17.63
N ILE A 102 15.22 5.74 18.89
CA ILE A 102 14.36 6.89 19.25
C ILE A 102 14.83 8.21 18.62
N ASP A 103 16.12 8.32 18.28
CA ASP A 103 16.70 9.48 17.60
C ASP A 103 16.28 9.56 16.13
N ASN A 104 16.11 8.41 15.48
CA ASN A 104 15.71 8.32 14.08
C ASN A 104 14.18 8.17 13.89
N TYR A 105 13.44 8.11 15.00
CA TYR A 105 12.00 7.95 15.01
C TYR A 105 11.30 9.24 14.59
N LYS A 106 10.64 9.25 13.43
CA LYS A 106 10.04 10.44 12.79
C LYS A 106 8.50 10.44 12.78
N HIS A 107 7.87 9.65 13.66
CA HIS A 107 6.40 9.62 13.75
C HIS A 107 5.89 10.64 14.78
N ASN A 108 4.63 11.06 14.62
CA ASN A 108 3.96 12.09 15.43
C ASN A 108 3.79 11.72 16.90
N ASP A 109 3.83 10.43 17.23
CA ASP A 109 3.68 9.90 18.58
C ASP A 109 5.02 9.78 19.33
N ARG A 110 6.10 10.40 18.81
CA ARG A 110 7.45 10.32 19.38
C ARG A 110 7.53 10.76 20.84
N ASP A 111 6.94 11.89 21.19
CA ASP A 111 7.07 12.44 22.54
C ASP A 111 6.38 11.54 23.58
N LEU A 112 5.19 11.03 23.24
CA LEU A 112 4.48 10.03 24.03
C LEU A 112 5.27 8.72 24.13
N LEU A 113 5.95 8.32 23.06
CA LEU A 113 6.80 7.13 23.05
C LEU A 113 8.00 7.30 23.97
N ILE A 114 8.64 8.48 24.01
CA ILE A 114 9.74 8.77 24.93
C ILE A 114 9.30 8.63 26.39
N GLU A 115 8.16 9.20 26.75
CA GLU A 115 7.59 9.07 28.09
C GLU A 115 7.36 7.60 28.44
N PHE A 116 6.75 6.83 27.53
CA PHE A 116 6.51 5.40 27.73
C PHE A 116 7.80 4.58 27.90
N LEU A 117 8.84 4.85 27.10
CA LEU A 117 10.14 4.19 27.20
C LEU A 117 10.80 4.46 28.56
N GLN A 118 10.72 5.70 29.04
CA GLN A 118 11.27 6.11 30.35
C GLN A 118 10.51 5.43 31.50
N GLU A 119 9.18 5.48 31.49
CA GLU A 119 8.33 4.86 32.51
C GLU A 119 8.55 3.34 32.62
N ARG A 120 8.76 2.67 31.48
CA ARG A 120 8.94 1.22 31.40
C ARG A 120 10.41 0.78 31.41
N SER A 121 11.36 1.70 31.49
CA SER A 121 12.81 1.42 31.40
C SER A 121 13.20 0.62 30.16
N ILE A 122 12.54 0.87 29.03
CA ILE A 122 12.78 0.22 27.75
C ILE A 122 13.84 1.01 26.97
N THR A 123 14.84 0.32 26.45
CA THR A 123 15.93 0.93 25.67
C THR A 123 15.86 0.63 24.18
N ASP A 124 15.29 -0.51 23.80
CA ASP A 124 15.08 -0.91 22.41
C ASP A 124 13.61 -0.71 22.01
N LEU A 125 13.37 0.05 20.94
CA LEU A 125 12.02 0.28 20.41
C LEU A 125 11.32 -1.01 20.00
N ARG A 126 12.09 -2.03 19.59
CA ARG A 126 11.53 -3.33 19.22
C ARG A 126 10.83 -4.01 20.40
N GLN A 127 11.32 -3.81 21.62
CA GLN A 127 10.69 -4.36 22.83
C GLN A 127 9.28 -3.80 23.03
N VAL A 128 9.02 -2.53 22.69
CA VAL A 128 7.66 -1.96 22.72
C VAL A 128 6.72 -2.73 21.81
N TRP A 129 7.16 -3.04 20.59
CA TRP A 129 6.35 -3.77 19.61
C TRP A 129 6.08 -5.22 20.05
N LEU A 130 7.10 -5.92 20.54
CA LEU A 130 6.99 -7.29 21.04
C LEU A 130 6.11 -7.37 22.30
N GLN A 131 6.30 -6.46 23.25
CA GLN A 131 5.46 -6.35 24.45
C GLN A 131 4.01 -6.08 24.08
N ASN A 132 3.73 -5.16 23.15
CA ASN A 132 2.38 -4.88 22.68
C ASN A 132 1.72 -6.13 22.06
N LEU A 133 2.44 -6.88 21.21
CA LEU A 133 1.95 -8.15 20.65
C LEU A 133 1.62 -9.16 21.75
N GLU A 134 2.51 -9.32 22.71
CA GLU A 134 2.33 -10.23 23.83
C GLU A 134 1.10 -9.86 24.67
N VAL A 135 0.95 -8.59 25.02
CA VAL A 135 -0.20 -8.08 25.78
C VAL A 135 -1.51 -8.33 25.03
N ILE A 136 -1.57 -8.03 23.73
CA ILE A 136 -2.78 -8.27 22.90
C ILE A 136 -3.15 -9.77 22.92
N VAL A 137 -2.18 -10.65 22.70
CA VAL A 137 -2.45 -12.08 22.59
C VAL A 137 -2.88 -12.65 23.95
N LYS A 138 -2.18 -12.31 25.04
CA LYS A 138 -2.44 -12.81 26.40
C LYS A 138 -3.72 -12.26 27.03
N THR A 139 -4.10 -11.01 26.74
CA THR A 139 -5.26 -10.38 27.38
C THR A 139 -6.56 -11.03 26.91
N GLU A 140 -7.28 -11.71 27.78
CA GLU A 140 -8.61 -12.24 27.47
C GLU A 140 -9.62 -11.11 27.29
N ILE A 141 -10.48 -11.22 26.28
CA ILE A 141 -11.51 -10.20 26.01
C ILE A 141 -12.79 -10.64 26.71
N ASP A 142 -13.00 -10.13 27.91
CA ASP A 142 -14.18 -10.39 28.73
C ASP A 142 -15.41 -9.55 28.29
N ALA A 143 -16.58 -9.91 28.82
CA ALA A 143 -17.83 -9.22 28.50
C ALA A 143 -18.05 -7.93 29.30
N ASP A 144 -17.37 -7.79 30.44
CA ASP A 144 -17.52 -6.67 31.39
C ASP A 144 -16.68 -5.45 31.00
N GLY A 145 -15.66 -5.65 30.15
CA GLY A 145 -14.79 -4.62 29.62
C GLY A 145 -13.48 -4.43 30.39
N GLU A 146 -13.15 -5.29 31.35
CA GLU A 146 -11.93 -5.18 32.18
C GLU A 146 -10.65 -5.23 31.33
N TRP A 147 -10.68 -5.98 30.24
CA TRP A 147 -9.60 -6.01 29.25
C TRP A 147 -9.18 -4.62 28.74
N LEU A 148 -10.07 -3.63 28.70
CA LEU A 148 -9.74 -2.25 28.29
C LEU A 148 -8.73 -1.61 29.24
N GLY A 149 -8.87 -1.85 30.54
CA GLY A 149 -7.95 -1.34 31.56
C GLY A 149 -6.58 -1.99 31.46
N THR A 150 -6.53 -3.29 31.17
CA THR A 150 -5.26 -4.01 30.95
C THR A 150 -4.55 -3.51 29.68
N ILE A 151 -5.26 -3.40 28.56
CA ILE A 151 -4.71 -2.88 27.31
C ILE A 151 -4.18 -1.45 27.50
N GLY A 152 -4.98 -0.56 28.08
CA GLY A 152 -4.61 0.85 28.24
C GLY A 152 -3.45 1.08 29.21
N ARG A 153 -3.27 0.18 30.18
CA ARG A 153 -2.16 0.25 31.14
C ARG A 153 -0.87 -0.35 30.58
N GLU A 154 -0.95 -1.52 29.95
CA GLU A 154 0.23 -2.32 29.61
C GLU A 154 0.84 -2.04 28.23
N MET A 155 0.06 -1.46 27.31
CA MET A 155 0.54 -1.14 25.96
C MET A 155 0.88 0.34 25.81
N PHE A 156 1.71 0.64 24.80
CA PHE A 156 1.86 2.01 24.33
C PHE A 156 0.50 2.59 23.90
N ALA A 157 0.14 3.77 24.42
CA ALA A 157 -1.21 4.32 24.33
C ALA A 157 -1.71 4.50 22.88
N GLY A 158 -0.83 4.90 21.96
CA GLY A 158 -1.19 5.03 20.54
C GLY A 158 -1.66 3.70 19.94
N ASP A 159 -0.95 2.61 20.22
CA ASP A 159 -1.26 1.28 19.72
C ASP A 159 -2.45 0.65 20.45
N ALA A 160 -2.57 0.89 21.76
CA ALA A 160 -3.72 0.51 22.57
C ALA A 160 -5.02 1.08 21.98
N ASN A 161 -5.02 2.37 21.66
CA ASN A 161 -6.19 3.05 21.09
C ASN A 161 -6.57 2.46 19.72
N MET A 162 -5.58 2.16 18.87
CA MET A 162 -5.83 1.49 17.59
C MET A 162 -6.44 0.09 17.78
N TYR A 163 -5.95 -0.69 18.75
CA TYR A 163 -6.50 -2.02 19.06
C TYR A 163 -7.93 -1.91 19.57
N VAL A 164 -8.20 -1.03 20.53
CA VAL A 164 -9.54 -0.81 21.08
C VAL A 164 -10.51 -0.38 19.97
N PHE A 165 -10.12 0.60 19.15
CA PHE A 165 -10.92 1.06 18.01
C PHE A 165 -11.20 -0.08 17.03
N HIS A 166 -10.18 -0.89 16.70
CA HIS A 166 -10.34 -2.05 15.84
C HIS A 166 -11.39 -3.02 16.39
N MET A 167 -11.36 -3.27 17.71
CA MET A 167 -12.21 -4.22 18.42
C MET A 167 -13.64 -3.73 18.62
N SER A 168 -13.91 -2.42 18.69
CA SER A 168 -15.24 -1.87 19.02
C SER A 168 -15.98 -1.17 17.87
N GLU A 169 -15.29 -0.49 16.94
CA GLU A 169 -15.93 0.48 16.04
C GLU A 169 -16.32 -0.09 14.66
N SER A 170 -16.42 -1.42 14.53
CA SER A 170 -16.87 -2.10 13.30
C SER A 170 -17.70 -3.34 13.57
N TYR A 171 -18.53 -3.74 12.62
CA TYR A 171 -19.21 -5.03 12.61
C TYR A 171 -18.63 -5.95 11.54
N MET A 172 -18.68 -7.26 11.79
CA MET A 172 -18.22 -8.29 10.85
C MET A 172 -19.31 -8.61 9.81
N ALA A 173 -18.90 -8.82 8.58
CA ALA A 173 -19.70 -9.41 7.51
C ALA A 173 -18.83 -10.34 6.65
N PHE A 174 -19.47 -11.28 5.96
CA PHE A 174 -18.79 -12.22 5.07
C PHE A 174 -19.38 -12.09 3.67
N CYS A 175 -18.52 -12.03 2.66
CA CYS A 175 -18.95 -11.96 1.27
C CYS A 175 -18.32 -13.07 0.43
N GLU A 176 -19.06 -13.50 -0.59
CA GLU A 176 -18.56 -14.30 -1.70
C GLU A 176 -18.90 -13.61 -3.02
N PRO A 177 -18.10 -13.75 -4.08
CA PRO A 177 -18.51 -13.25 -5.38
C PRO A 177 -19.68 -14.06 -5.93
N GLU A 178 -20.63 -13.36 -6.54
CA GLU A 178 -21.78 -13.98 -7.19
C GLU A 178 -21.37 -14.78 -8.43
N SER A 179 -20.45 -14.24 -9.22
CA SER A 179 -19.88 -14.90 -10.39
C SER A 179 -18.84 -15.95 -9.99
N PRO A 180 -18.88 -17.16 -10.57
CA PRO A 180 -17.85 -18.17 -10.34
C PRO A 180 -16.49 -17.78 -10.94
N GLU A 181 -16.46 -16.82 -11.88
CA GLU A 181 -15.25 -16.41 -12.58
C GLU A 181 -14.42 -15.38 -11.81
N ASP A 182 -15.06 -14.56 -10.96
CA ASP A 182 -14.37 -13.53 -10.19
C ASP A 182 -13.61 -14.15 -9.03
N GLU A 183 -12.61 -13.52 -8.42
CA GLU A 183 -11.94 -14.01 -7.20
C GLU A 183 -11.45 -12.81 -6.39
N PHE A 184 -11.36 -12.95 -5.07
CA PHE A 184 -10.64 -11.98 -4.25
C PHE A 184 -9.13 -12.23 -4.33
N ILE A 185 -8.36 -11.18 -4.62
CA ILE A 185 -6.90 -11.24 -4.65
C ILE A 185 -6.34 -11.20 -3.23
N ILE A 186 -5.22 -11.89 -3.02
CA ILE A 186 -4.50 -11.89 -1.74
C ILE A 186 -3.13 -11.24 -1.96
N THR A 187 -2.77 -10.30 -1.09
CA THR A 187 -1.51 -9.55 -1.12
C THR A 187 -0.72 -9.80 0.17
N ASP A 188 0.54 -9.39 0.19
CA ASP A 188 1.44 -9.51 1.36
C ASP A 188 0.88 -8.87 2.64
N ASN A 189 0.12 -7.80 2.48
CA ASN A 189 -0.54 -7.06 3.55
C ASN A 189 -2.05 -7.32 3.62
N GLY A 190 -2.54 -8.45 3.09
CA GLY A 190 -3.97 -8.73 2.87
C GLY A 190 -4.90 -8.63 4.09
N PHE A 191 -4.35 -8.66 5.32
CA PHE A 191 -5.11 -8.47 6.58
C PHE A 191 -4.97 -7.06 7.19
N GLY A 192 -4.13 -6.20 6.60
CA GLY A 192 -3.89 -4.83 7.05
C GLY A 192 -4.52 -3.76 6.16
N ILE A 193 -5.16 -4.15 5.06
CA ILE A 193 -5.73 -3.25 4.07
C ILE A 193 -7.11 -2.73 4.52
N PHE A 194 -7.34 -1.45 4.30
CA PHE A 194 -8.63 -0.82 4.53
C PHE A 194 -8.99 0.14 3.39
N GLU A 195 -10.29 0.40 3.25
CA GLU A 195 -10.88 1.42 2.41
C GLU A 195 -11.44 2.55 3.29
N GLY A 196 -11.21 3.79 2.85
CA GLY A 196 -11.74 5.01 3.45
C GLY A 196 -10.78 6.19 3.25
N PRO A 197 -11.19 7.42 3.65
CA PRO A 197 -10.39 8.60 3.43
C PRO A 197 -9.10 8.53 4.23
N VAL A 198 -8.00 8.71 3.51
CA VAL A 198 -6.69 9.04 4.05
C VAL A 198 -6.29 10.33 3.36
N VAL A 199 -6.92 11.44 3.76
CA VAL A 199 -6.48 12.74 3.27
C VAL A 199 -5.08 12.94 3.85
N TYR A 200 -4.10 13.33 3.04
CA TYR A 200 -2.83 13.87 3.49
C TYR A 200 -2.83 15.35 3.09
N ASP A 201 -2.51 16.26 4.00
CA ASP A 201 -2.27 17.66 3.63
C ASP A 201 -0.98 17.71 2.81
N THR A 202 -1.13 17.73 1.48
CA THR A 202 -0.01 17.75 0.53
C THR A 202 0.70 19.09 0.51
N VAL A 203 0.10 20.15 1.07
CA VAL A 203 0.67 21.51 1.12
C VAL A 203 1.43 21.72 2.43
N ASN A 204 0.97 21.12 3.53
CA ASN A 204 1.69 21.07 4.81
C ASN A 204 1.83 19.62 5.31
N LEU A 205 2.83 18.88 4.82
CA LEU A 205 3.19 17.57 5.38
C LEU A 205 3.48 17.61 6.91
N LYS A 206 3.80 18.79 7.45
CA LYS A 206 3.99 19.03 8.89
C LYS A 206 2.69 19.12 9.69
N SER A 207 1.55 19.45 9.07
CA SER A 207 0.23 19.55 9.73
C SER A 207 -0.43 18.19 9.97
N THR A 208 0.23 17.09 9.59
CA THR A 208 -0.22 15.71 9.87
C THR A 208 -0.20 15.34 11.36
N GLY A 209 -0.15 16.33 12.27
CA GLY A 209 0.11 16.17 13.70
C GLY A 209 1.56 15.81 14.01
N ALA A 210 2.48 15.90 13.04
CA ALA A 210 3.90 15.57 13.20
C ALA A 210 4.66 16.46 14.21
N ASP A 211 4.04 17.55 14.67
CA ASP A 211 4.59 18.52 15.62
C ASP A 211 4.02 18.39 17.05
N GLY A 212 3.27 17.32 17.35
CA GLY A 212 2.68 17.10 18.67
C GLY A 212 1.52 18.03 19.02
N SER A 213 1.04 18.85 18.09
CA SER A 213 -0.13 19.70 18.31
C SER A 213 -1.44 18.89 18.27
N ARG A 214 -2.46 19.35 19.01
CA ARG A 214 -3.80 18.74 18.99
C ARG A 214 -4.41 18.88 17.59
N PRO A 215 -5.14 17.86 17.09
CA PRO A 215 -5.69 17.93 15.75
C PRO A 215 -6.59 19.16 15.56
N GLN A 216 -6.34 19.96 14.51
CA GLN A 216 -7.12 21.15 14.18
C GLN A 216 -8.24 20.81 13.19
N LEU A 217 -9.23 21.72 13.07
CA LEU A 217 -10.45 21.58 12.27
C LEU A 217 -10.25 21.53 10.73
N LYS A 218 -9.03 21.26 10.27
CA LYS A 218 -8.65 21.08 8.86
C LYS A 218 -7.62 19.96 8.66
N ASP A 219 -7.35 19.18 9.70
CA ASP A 219 -6.32 18.17 9.63
C ASP A 219 -6.75 17.00 8.73
N PRO A 220 -5.78 16.36 8.06
CA PRO A 220 -6.01 15.21 7.21
C PRO A 220 -6.95 14.18 7.86
N THR A 221 -8.09 13.93 7.21
CA THR A 221 -9.11 13.05 7.75
C THR A 221 -8.74 11.59 7.50
N TYR A 222 -8.59 10.83 8.58
CA TYR A 222 -8.35 9.38 8.56
C TYR A 222 -9.60 8.64 9.01
N THR A 223 -10.16 7.76 8.19
CA THR A 223 -11.20 6.82 8.65
C THR A 223 -11.17 5.52 7.86
N GLU A 224 -11.25 4.42 8.60
CA GLU A 224 -11.33 3.08 8.03
C GLU A 224 -12.80 2.67 7.90
N TYR A 225 -13.39 2.91 6.74
CA TYR A 225 -14.77 2.53 6.48
C TYR A 225 -14.93 1.01 6.34
N HIS A 226 -14.01 0.35 5.66
CA HIS A 226 -14.00 -1.11 5.52
C HIS A 226 -12.59 -1.64 5.70
N LYS A 227 -12.37 -2.55 6.67
CA LYS A 227 -11.13 -3.35 6.70
C LYS A 227 -11.39 -4.68 6.00
N LEU A 228 -10.47 -5.04 5.12
CA LEU A 228 -10.61 -6.17 4.21
C LEU A 228 -9.73 -7.32 4.70
N ALA A 229 -10.26 -8.53 4.70
CA ALA A 229 -9.54 -9.74 5.07
C ALA A 229 -9.97 -10.91 4.18
N PRO A 230 -9.36 -11.07 2.99
CA PRO A 230 -9.59 -12.22 2.13
C PRO A 230 -9.18 -13.50 2.86
N LEU A 231 -10.14 -14.42 3.07
CA LEU A 231 -9.89 -15.71 3.73
C LEU A 231 -9.62 -16.81 2.70
N SER A 232 -10.18 -16.67 1.50
CA SER A 232 -9.93 -17.49 0.32
C SER A 232 -10.28 -16.69 -0.95
N PRO A 233 -9.94 -17.17 -2.15
CA PRO A 233 -10.36 -16.53 -3.41
C PRO A 233 -11.88 -16.35 -3.53
N ARG A 234 -12.66 -17.12 -2.76
CA ARG A 234 -14.12 -17.15 -2.82
C ARG A 234 -14.81 -16.56 -1.58
N LEU A 235 -14.05 -16.19 -0.54
CA LEU A 235 -14.60 -15.77 0.74
C LEU A 235 -13.77 -14.65 1.34
N ILE A 236 -14.41 -13.51 1.63
CA ILE A 236 -13.79 -12.38 2.32
C ILE A 236 -14.55 -12.07 3.61
N LEU A 237 -13.80 -11.73 4.66
CA LEU A 237 -14.32 -11.13 5.88
C LEU A 237 -14.11 -9.62 5.78
N ILE A 238 -15.18 -8.85 6.01
CA ILE A 238 -15.16 -7.40 5.99
C ILE A 238 -15.53 -6.88 7.38
N LEU A 239 -14.71 -5.98 7.92
CA LEU A 239 -15.07 -5.19 9.08
C LEU A 239 -15.57 -3.83 8.61
N ARG A 240 -16.90 -3.67 8.53
CA ARG A 240 -17.51 -2.40 8.17
C ARG A 240 -17.64 -1.51 9.40
N SER A 241 -17.20 -0.27 9.27
CA SER A 241 -17.33 0.74 10.30
C SER A 241 -18.79 0.91 10.72
N ASN A 242 -19.02 1.02 12.03
CA ASN A 242 -20.36 1.34 12.53
C ASN A 242 -20.84 2.74 12.11
N PHE A 243 -19.94 3.58 11.57
CA PHE A 243 -20.32 4.86 11.01
C PHE A 243 -21.14 4.77 9.73
N LEU A 244 -21.00 3.67 8.97
CA LEU A 244 -21.82 3.39 7.78
C LEU A 244 -23.07 2.57 8.10
N ARG A 245 -23.38 2.40 9.39
CA ARG A 245 -24.45 1.51 9.83
C ARG A 245 -25.80 2.24 9.86
N ASP A 246 -26.80 1.59 9.31
CA ASP A 246 -28.18 2.03 9.43
C ASP A 246 -28.75 1.82 10.85
N GLY A 247 -29.56 2.79 11.30
CA GLY A 247 -30.35 2.68 12.51
C GLY A 247 -30.32 3.93 13.39
N PRO A 248 -31.30 4.11 14.30
CA PRO A 248 -31.48 5.34 15.05
C PRO A 248 -30.32 5.67 16.00
N ILE A 249 -29.67 4.65 16.58
CA ILE A 249 -28.51 4.83 17.47
C ILE A 249 -27.31 5.39 16.69
N TRP A 250 -27.04 4.80 15.52
CA TRP A 250 -25.90 5.17 14.68
C TRP A 250 -26.14 6.48 13.94
N LYS A 251 -27.39 6.77 13.54
CA LYS A 251 -27.77 8.11 13.05
C LYS A 251 -27.49 9.19 14.08
N ARG A 252 -27.91 9.03 15.34
CA ARG A 252 -27.59 10.00 16.40
C ARG A 252 -26.08 10.17 16.63
N ARG A 253 -25.33 9.06 16.61
CA ARG A 253 -23.87 9.09 16.78
C ARG A 253 -23.20 9.79 15.60
N LEU A 254 -23.66 9.52 14.37
CA LEU A 254 -23.21 10.18 13.14
C LEU A 254 -23.52 11.68 13.16
N ASP A 255 -24.74 12.07 13.56
CA ASP A 255 -25.15 13.46 13.69
C ASP A 255 -24.30 14.20 14.73
N PHE A 256 -23.98 13.54 15.85
CA PHE A 256 -23.03 14.06 16.83
C PHE A 256 -21.66 14.34 16.20
N PHE A 257 -21.05 13.36 15.51
CA PHE A 257 -19.75 13.57 14.89
C PHE A 257 -19.76 14.64 13.76
N ARG A 258 -20.86 14.74 13.01
CA ARG A 258 -21.06 15.77 11.97
C ARG A 258 -21.21 17.18 12.55
N GLN A 259 -21.99 17.33 13.63
CA GLN A 259 -22.18 18.62 14.31
C GLN A 259 -20.87 19.19 14.85
N TRP A 260 -19.98 18.33 15.31
CA TRP A 260 -18.65 18.72 15.78
C TRP A 260 -17.62 18.87 14.65
N LYS A 261 -18.01 18.69 13.38
CA LYS A 261 -17.11 18.70 12.21
C LYS A 261 -15.88 17.81 12.37
N VAL A 262 -16.00 16.72 13.15
CA VAL A 262 -14.95 15.70 13.33
C VAL A 262 -15.06 14.64 12.21
N TRP A 263 -16.06 14.77 11.34
CA TRP A 263 -16.35 13.81 10.29
C TRP A 263 -15.45 14.02 9.06
N PRO A 264 -14.82 12.95 8.53
CA PRO A 264 -14.07 13.01 7.28
C PRO A 264 -14.93 13.46 6.10
N GLU A 265 -14.45 14.44 5.36
CA GLU A 265 -15.01 14.75 4.04
C GLU A 265 -14.47 13.71 3.04
N GLY A 266 -15.20 12.61 2.86
CA GLY A 266 -14.88 11.57 1.88
C GLY A 266 -15.93 10.46 1.87
N ASP A 267 -16.50 10.18 0.69
CA ASP A 267 -17.45 9.08 0.52
C ASP A 267 -16.73 7.73 0.46
N SER A 268 -17.37 6.66 0.96
CA SER A 268 -16.82 5.31 0.87
C SER A 268 -17.06 4.71 -0.51
N LEU A 269 -16.03 4.13 -1.11
CA LEU A 269 -16.10 3.39 -2.38
C LEU A 269 -16.95 2.12 -2.29
N LEU A 270 -17.12 1.61 -1.06
CA LEU A 270 -17.81 0.37 -0.75
C LEU A 270 -19.08 0.62 0.08
N GLN A 271 -19.59 1.85 0.08
CA GLN A 271 -20.79 2.24 0.82
C GLN A 271 -22.01 1.40 0.45
N ASP A 272 -22.13 1.00 -0.81
CA ASP A 272 -23.31 0.30 -1.31
C ASP A 272 -23.22 -1.23 -1.14
N LEU A 273 -22.15 -1.75 -0.51
CA LEU A 273 -22.03 -3.18 -0.24
C LEU A 273 -23.28 -3.70 0.50
N PRO A 274 -23.92 -4.79 0.03
CA PRO A 274 -25.20 -5.29 0.53
C PRO A 274 -25.07 -6.06 1.86
N ILE A 275 -24.18 -5.63 2.74
CA ILE A 275 -23.83 -6.32 3.99
C ILE A 275 -24.55 -5.73 5.20
N LYS A 276 -25.07 -6.60 6.06
CA LYS A 276 -25.75 -6.22 7.31
C LYS A 276 -25.03 -6.82 8.52
N PRO A 277 -25.12 -6.18 9.70
CA PRO A 277 -24.60 -6.76 10.93
C PRO A 277 -25.27 -8.10 11.23
N ALA A 278 -24.52 -9.00 11.87
CA ALA A 278 -25.04 -10.27 12.34
C ALA A 278 -26.27 -10.10 13.24
N LYS A 279 -27.20 -11.05 13.17
CA LYS A 279 -28.30 -11.15 14.14
C LYS A 279 -27.71 -11.71 15.43
N THR A 280 -27.99 -11.07 16.56
CA THR A 280 -27.45 -11.49 17.86
C THR A 280 -28.54 -12.17 18.68
N HIS A 281 -28.23 -13.36 19.20
CA HIS A 281 -28.98 -14.00 20.26
C HIS A 281 -28.24 -13.80 21.57
N TYR A 282 -28.89 -13.12 22.51
CA TYR A 282 -28.37 -12.93 23.86
C TYR A 282 -28.93 -14.03 24.75
N TRP A 283 -28.07 -14.76 25.45
CA TRP A 283 -28.50 -15.82 26.37
C TRP A 283 -29.20 -15.26 27.61
N LEU A 284 -28.83 -14.05 28.02
CA LEU A 284 -29.46 -13.31 29.10
C LEU A 284 -30.19 -12.07 28.56
N PRO A 285 -31.34 -12.25 27.86
CA PRO A 285 -32.13 -11.14 27.36
C PRO A 285 -32.70 -10.39 28.57
N GLY A 286 -32.27 -9.14 28.77
CA GLY A 286 -32.70 -8.34 29.90
C GLY A 286 -34.21 -8.11 29.85
N ARG A 287 -34.92 -8.45 30.95
CA ARG A 287 -36.39 -8.42 31.01
C ARG A 287 -36.99 -7.01 30.85
N THR A 288 -36.24 -5.96 31.19
CA THR A 288 -36.70 -4.55 31.12
C THR A 288 -35.56 -3.53 30.92
N LYS A 289 -34.30 -3.97 30.91
CA LYS A 289 -33.08 -3.16 30.66
C LYS A 289 -32.18 -3.91 29.68
N LYS A 290 -31.24 -3.20 29.05
CA LYS A 290 -30.25 -3.70 28.07
C LYS A 290 -29.79 -5.13 28.39
N ALA A 291 -29.67 -5.98 27.36
CA ALA A 291 -29.20 -7.35 27.52
C ALA A 291 -27.84 -7.39 28.24
N VAL A 292 -27.68 -8.38 29.13
CA VAL A 292 -26.38 -8.65 29.75
C VAL A 292 -25.57 -9.42 28.73
N HIS A 293 -24.39 -8.91 28.39
CA HIS A 293 -23.53 -9.55 27.40
C HIS A 293 -22.81 -10.72 28.07
N THR A 294 -22.73 -11.87 27.39
CA THR A 294 -21.92 -13.01 27.82
C THR A 294 -21.03 -13.49 26.68
N LEU A 295 -20.00 -14.29 26.99
CA LEU A 295 -19.08 -14.83 25.99
C LEU A 295 -19.74 -15.90 25.10
N GLU A 296 -20.85 -16.45 25.56
CA GLU A 296 -21.67 -17.48 24.92
C GLU A 296 -22.70 -16.89 23.96
N ASP A 297 -22.95 -15.56 24.00
CA ASP A 297 -23.87 -14.90 23.07
C ASP A 297 -23.55 -15.27 21.62
N GLU A 298 -24.58 -15.61 20.85
CA GLU A 298 -24.41 -16.13 19.50
C GLU A 298 -24.66 -15.05 18.45
N PHE A 299 -23.81 -15.04 17.43
CA PHE A 299 -23.90 -14.15 16.27
C PHE A 299 -24.17 -14.98 15.03
N PHE A 300 -25.35 -14.77 14.44
CA PHE A 300 -25.78 -15.44 13.22
C PHE A 300 -25.40 -14.59 12.01
N PHE A 301 -24.52 -15.14 11.19
CA PHE A 301 -24.02 -14.54 9.97
C PHE A 301 -24.70 -15.15 8.75
N GLU A 302 -24.82 -14.33 7.71
CA GLU A 302 -25.14 -14.75 6.36
C GLU A 302 -23.95 -14.40 5.46
N ILE A 303 -23.63 -15.24 4.49
CA ILE A 303 -22.62 -14.94 3.46
C ILE A 303 -23.33 -14.20 2.32
N TYR A 304 -22.94 -12.94 2.11
CA TYR A 304 -23.53 -12.07 1.10
C TYR A 304 -22.88 -12.28 -0.25
N LYS A 305 -23.69 -12.38 -1.30
CA LYS A 305 -23.19 -12.37 -2.66
C LYS A 305 -22.92 -10.94 -3.09
N VAL A 306 -21.71 -10.71 -3.60
CA VAL A 306 -21.29 -9.41 -4.15
C VAL A 306 -21.10 -9.53 -5.66
N ASN A 307 -21.54 -8.53 -6.39
CA ASN A 307 -21.48 -8.54 -7.86
C ASN A 307 -20.04 -8.28 -8.35
N THR A 308 -19.78 -8.52 -9.63
CA THR A 308 -18.45 -8.34 -10.24
C THR A 308 -17.87 -6.94 -10.04
N LYS A 309 -18.69 -5.88 -10.10
CA LYS A 309 -18.23 -4.50 -9.89
C LYS A 309 -17.72 -4.30 -8.47
N GLU A 310 -18.43 -4.80 -7.46
CA GLU A 310 -18.02 -4.72 -6.06
C GLU A 310 -16.73 -5.51 -5.80
N VAL A 311 -16.60 -6.70 -6.39
CA VAL A 311 -15.37 -7.52 -6.29
C VAL A 311 -14.19 -6.79 -6.92
N GLN A 312 -14.38 -6.19 -8.10
CA GLN A 312 -13.35 -5.39 -8.75
C GLN A 312 -12.96 -4.17 -7.93
N THR A 313 -13.91 -3.47 -7.28
CA THR A 313 -13.60 -2.36 -6.36
C THR A 313 -12.78 -2.84 -5.17
N ILE A 314 -13.17 -3.95 -4.54
CA ILE A 314 -12.42 -4.56 -3.44
C ILE A 314 -10.99 -4.89 -3.90
N ASN A 315 -10.85 -5.60 -5.03
CA ASN A 315 -9.53 -5.96 -5.57
C ASN A 315 -8.71 -4.73 -5.97
N THR A 316 -9.35 -3.65 -6.44
CA THR A 316 -8.68 -2.38 -6.75
C THR A 316 -8.07 -1.76 -5.50
N VAL A 317 -8.81 -1.75 -4.38
CA VAL A 317 -8.26 -1.30 -3.07
C VAL A 317 -7.10 -2.20 -2.64
N MET A 318 -7.25 -3.52 -2.76
CA MET A 318 -6.18 -4.46 -2.41
C MET A 318 -4.91 -4.25 -3.26
N LEU A 319 -5.07 -4.07 -4.57
CA LEU A 319 -3.98 -3.81 -5.50
C LEU A 319 -3.34 -2.45 -5.28
N GLN A 320 -4.10 -1.43 -4.90
CA GLN A 320 -3.55 -0.12 -4.57
C GLN A 320 -2.57 -0.21 -3.40
N GLU A 321 -2.99 -0.89 -2.32
CA GLU A 321 -2.21 -1.00 -1.08
C GLU A 321 -1.13 -2.09 -1.13
N ALA A 322 -1.13 -2.97 -2.13
CA ALA A 322 -0.11 -4.03 -2.26
C ALA A 322 1.29 -3.44 -2.48
N THR A 323 2.23 -3.81 -1.61
CA THR A 323 3.62 -3.31 -1.62
C THR A 323 4.66 -4.39 -1.87
N GLY A 324 4.45 -5.61 -1.40
CA GLY A 324 5.44 -6.68 -1.47
C GLY A 324 5.10 -7.69 -2.56
N SER A 325 3.91 -8.29 -2.52
CA SER A 325 3.55 -9.34 -3.48
C SER A 325 2.07 -9.49 -3.70
N ILE A 326 1.71 -10.10 -4.84
CA ILE A 326 0.35 -10.42 -5.24
C ILE A 326 0.28 -11.92 -5.47
N THR A 327 -0.74 -12.58 -4.93
CA THR A 327 -1.02 -14.00 -5.19
C THR A 327 -2.45 -14.22 -5.65
N TRP A 328 -2.66 -15.22 -6.49
CA TRP A 328 -3.96 -15.53 -7.07
C TRP A 328 -4.05 -17.01 -7.47
N VAL A 329 -5.27 -17.45 -7.80
CA VAL A 329 -5.55 -18.79 -8.29
C VAL A 329 -5.88 -18.76 -9.79
N SER A 330 -6.89 -17.98 -10.20
CA SER A 330 -7.27 -17.80 -11.60
C SER A 330 -6.52 -16.65 -12.27
N ASP A 331 -5.88 -16.96 -13.40
CA ASP A 331 -5.21 -15.97 -14.24
C ASP A 331 -6.20 -14.98 -14.85
N GLU A 332 -7.37 -15.45 -15.27
CA GLU A 332 -8.42 -14.63 -15.83
C GLU A 332 -8.93 -13.61 -14.82
N SER A 333 -9.12 -14.03 -13.56
CA SER A 333 -9.58 -13.15 -12.48
C SER A 333 -8.57 -12.07 -12.12
N VAL A 334 -7.28 -12.42 -12.00
CA VAL A 334 -6.24 -11.42 -11.72
C VAL A 334 -6.09 -10.43 -12.87
N VAL A 335 -6.16 -10.89 -14.12
CA VAL A 335 -6.10 -10.02 -15.31
C VAL A 335 -7.27 -9.04 -15.34
N ARG A 336 -8.51 -9.50 -15.09
CA ARG A 336 -9.68 -8.60 -15.02
C ARG A 336 -9.53 -7.58 -13.89
N SER A 337 -9.04 -8.00 -12.73
CA SER A 337 -8.82 -7.12 -11.58
C SER A 337 -7.73 -6.08 -11.84
N LEU A 338 -6.63 -6.46 -12.49
CA LEU A 338 -5.56 -5.54 -12.91
C LEU A 338 -6.07 -4.52 -13.92
N ARG A 339 -6.84 -4.95 -14.94
CA ARG A 339 -7.46 -4.03 -15.90
C ARG A 339 -8.41 -3.05 -15.22
N ALA A 340 -9.25 -3.53 -14.29
CA ALA A 340 -10.13 -2.69 -13.51
C ALA A 340 -9.33 -1.65 -12.68
N PHE A 341 -8.27 -2.08 -12.00
CA PHE A 341 -7.41 -1.19 -11.21
C PHE A 341 -6.69 -0.14 -12.05
N LEU A 342 -6.06 -0.56 -13.16
CA LEU A 342 -5.28 0.32 -14.03
C LEU A 342 -6.16 1.30 -14.80
N GLY A 343 -7.37 0.89 -15.19
CA GLY A 343 -8.35 1.74 -15.86
C GLY A 343 -9.17 2.63 -14.93
N ASN A 344 -9.06 2.50 -13.60
CA ASN A 344 -9.88 3.27 -12.67
C ASN A 344 -9.33 4.68 -12.43
N PRO A 345 -10.05 5.75 -12.82
CA PRO A 345 -9.60 7.14 -12.65
C PRO A 345 -9.36 7.53 -11.18
N SER A 346 -10.12 6.95 -10.25
CA SER A 346 -10.00 7.25 -8.80
C SER A 346 -8.66 6.78 -8.21
N PHE A 347 -7.97 5.87 -8.89
CA PHE A 347 -6.67 5.33 -8.49
C PHE A 347 -5.55 5.74 -9.45
N MET A 348 -5.81 6.65 -10.39
CA MET A 348 -4.76 7.21 -11.23
C MET A 348 -3.92 8.19 -10.42
N LEU A 349 -2.66 7.85 -10.25
CA LEU A 349 -1.65 8.83 -9.85
C LEU A 349 -1.45 9.74 -11.04
N SER A 350 -1.78 11.01 -10.87
CA SER A 350 -1.56 11.96 -11.94
C SER A 350 -0.07 12.06 -12.30
N ALA A 351 0.22 12.31 -13.58
CA ALA A 351 1.57 12.45 -14.13
C ALA A 351 2.46 13.42 -13.33
N TYR A 352 1.88 14.46 -12.71
CA TYR A 352 2.62 15.41 -11.86
C TYR A 352 3.18 14.77 -10.57
N LEU A 353 2.50 13.78 -9.99
CA LEU A 353 2.97 13.08 -8.79
C LEU A 353 4.24 12.25 -9.08
N SER A 354 4.50 11.89 -10.34
CA SER A 354 5.72 11.15 -10.74
C SER A 354 7.03 11.90 -10.60
N LEU A 355 6.95 13.21 -10.41
CA LEU A 355 8.09 14.10 -10.24
C LEU A 355 8.36 14.42 -8.76
N VAL A 356 7.48 14.00 -7.84
CA VAL A 356 7.65 14.15 -6.40
C VAL A 356 8.34 12.89 -5.86
N PRO A 357 9.54 12.99 -5.25
CA PRO A 357 10.30 11.83 -4.77
C PRO A 357 9.48 10.89 -3.87
N ASP A 358 8.60 11.43 -3.03
CA ASP A 358 7.77 10.67 -2.08
C ASP A 358 6.76 9.75 -2.78
N PHE A 359 6.37 10.04 -4.03
CA PHE A 359 5.42 9.23 -4.82
C PHE A 359 6.11 8.28 -5.80
N VAL A 360 7.43 8.37 -5.95
CA VAL A 360 8.22 7.46 -6.81
C VAL A 360 7.98 5.99 -6.45
N PRO A 361 7.96 5.57 -5.17
CA PRO A 361 7.68 4.18 -4.81
C PRO A 361 6.29 3.73 -5.26
N LEU A 362 5.26 4.58 -5.09
CA LEU A 362 3.88 4.26 -5.48
C LEU A 362 3.76 4.05 -7.00
N ILE A 363 4.47 4.85 -7.78
CA ILE A 363 4.50 4.71 -9.24
C ILE A 363 5.28 3.48 -9.67
N ALA A 364 6.41 3.20 -9.03
CA ALA A 364 7.15 1.96 -9.29
C ALA A 364 6.25 0.74 -9.06
N LEU A 365 5.51 0.70 -7.95
CA LEU A 365 4.55 -0.38 -7.65
C LEU A 365 3.41 -0.45 -8.68
N ARG A 366 2.91 0.69 -9.17
CA ARG A 366 1.91 0.72 -10.25
C ARG A 366 2.48 0.17 -11.55
N CYS A 367 3.67 0.59 -11.96
CA CYS A 367 4.38 0.06 -13.14
C CYS A 367 4.62 -1.45 -13.02
N GLN A 368 4.88 -1.97 -11.82
CA GLN A 368 5.02 -3.41 -11.60
C GLN A 368 3.69 -4.16 -11.78
N LYS A 369 2.56 -3.56 -11.41
CA LYS A 369 1.22 -4.10 -11.68
C LYS A 369 0.86 -4.05 -13.17
N GLU A 370 1.27 -2.98 -13.87
CA GLU A 370 1.18 -2.90 -15.33
C GLU A 370 2.04 -3.95 -16.02
N ARG A 371 3.28 -4.16 -15.53
CA ARG A 371 4.16 -5.22 -16.01
C ARG A 371 3.52 -6.59 -15.80
N LEU A 372 2.98 -6.87 -14.62
CA LEU A 372 2.27 -8.11 -14.35
C LEU A 372 1.14 -8.33 -15.36
N LEU A 373 0.29 -7.33 -15.62
CA LEU A 373 -0.75 -7.43 -16.65
C LEU A 373 -0.16 -7.73 -18.05
N SER A 374 0.94 -7.07 -18.41
CA SER A 374 1.58 -7.26 -19.71
C SER A 374 2.14 -8.68 -19.94
N LEU A 375 2.37 -9.46 -18.87
CA LEU A 375 2.80 -10.86 -18.97
C LEU A 375 1.70 -11.79 -19.51
N TRP A 376 0.42 -11.40 -19.43
CA TRP A 376 -0.68 -12.18 -20.03
C TRP A 376 -1.04 -11.70 -21.43
N ASP A 377 -0.84 -10.42 -21.71
CA ASP A 377 -0.97 -9.91 -23.07
C ASP A 377 0.23 -10.37 -23.95
N LYS A 378 1.33 -10.85 -23.33
CA LYS A 378 2.56 -11.31 -24.02
C LYS A 378 3.23 -12.48 -23.28
N PRO A 379 3.31 -13.69 -23.86
CA PRO A 379 3.99 -14.83 -23.23
C PRO A 379 5.51 -14.61 -23.22
N TYR A 380 6.07 -13.98 -22.18
CA TYR A 380 7.50 -13.62 -22.05
C TYR A 380 8.02 -12.74 -23.21
N PRO A 381 9.18 -12.04 -23.10
CA PRO A 381 9.43 -10.79 -23.81
C PRO A 381 9.64 -11.04 -25.31
N SER A 382 8.54 -10.93 -26.04
CA SER A 382 8.52 -10.41 -27.39
C SER A 382 7.57 -9.23 -27.39
N GLU A 383 8.06 -8.13 -27.92
CA GLU A 383 7.32 -6.90 -28.16
C GLU A 383 5.94 -7.17 -28.78
N GLY A 384 4.85 -6.73 -28.12
CA GLY A 384 3.69 -6.19 -28.83
C GLY A 384 2.38 -6.59 -28.14
N ARG A 385 1.31 -5.80 -28.07
CA ARG A 385 0.95 -4.47 -28.58
C ARG A 385 -0.09 -3.89 -27.61
N ARG A 386 -0.05 -2.57 -27.32
CA ARG A 386 -1.23 -1.84 -26.81
C ARG A 386 -2.30 -1.84 -27.93
N SER A 387 -3.57 -1.54 -27.62
CA SER A 387 -4.57 -1.38 -28.69
C SER A 387 -4.04 -0.38 -29.73
N ILE A 388 -4.16 -0.72 -31.02
CA ILE A 388 -3.61 0.09 -32.11
C ILE A 388 -4.13 1.53 -31.99
N GLU A 389 -5.39 1.71 -31.62
CA GLU A 389 -6.05 3.02 -31.52
C GLU A 389 -5.53 3.88 -30.35
N GLU A 390 -5.34 3.33 -29.13
CA GLU A 390 -4.81 4.11 -28.00
C GLU A 390 -3.32 4.38 -28.14
N PHE A 391 -2.59 3.42 -28.72
CA PHE A 391 -1.21 3.60 -29.11
C PHE A 391 -1.11 4.69 -30.18
N GLU A 392 -1.88 4.61 -31.26
CA GLU A 392 -1.92 5.61 -32.32
C GLU A 392 -2.30 6.98 -31.78
N HIS A 393 -3.29 7.10 -30.89
CA HIS A 393 -3.66 8.38 -30.29
C HIS A 393 -2.53 8.96 -29.41
N THR A 394 -1.88 8.11 -28.59
CA THR A 394 -0.74 8.54 -27.77
C THR A 394 0.48 8.88 -28.63
N MET A 395 0.74 8.10 -29.68
CA MET A 395 1.84 8.34 -30.62
C MET A 395 1.58 9.60 -31.44
N GLU A 396 0.35 9.83 -31.86
CA GLU A 396 -0.07 11.02 -32.60
C GLU A 396 0.03 12.27 -31.73
N PHE A 397 -0.39 12.19 -30.47
CA PHE A 397 -0.17 13.25 -29.49
C PHE A 397 1.32 13.56 -29.35
N LEU A 398 2.18 12.55 -29.16
CA LEU A 398 3.62 12.73 -29.00
C LEU A 398 4.26 13.36 -30.25
N ARG A 399 3.86 12.95 -31.47
CA ARG A 399 4.35 13.56 -32.73
C ARG A 399 4.08 15.06 -32.80
N GLN A 400 2.98 15.52 -32.22
CA GLN A 400 2.57 16.92 -32.22
C GLN A 400 3.29 17.76 -31.13
N VAL A 401 4.05 17.13 -30.23
CA VAL A 401 4.77 17.83 -29.17
C VAL A 401 6.01 18.55 -29.73
N ARG A 402 5.94 19.90 -29.73
CA ARG A 402 7.01 20.75 -30.31
C ARG A 402 8.39 20.57 -29.68
N TYR A 403 8.48 20.35 -28.37
CA TYR A 403 9.78 20.20 -27.70
C TYR A 403 10.44 18.83 -27.93
N LEU A 404 9.72 17.86 -28.51
CA LEU A 404 10.27 16.55 -28.88
C LEU A 404 10.89 16.53 -30.29
N GLN A 405 10.80 17.62 -31.06
CA GLN A 405 11.36 17.69 -32.41
C GLN A 405 12.87 17.43 -32.44
N SER A 406 13.61 17.98 -31.47
CA SER A 406 15.04 17.69 -31.28
C SER A 406 15.30 16.21 -31.02
N TYR A 407 14.46 15.56 -30.20
CA TYR A 407 14.56 14.14 -29.91
C TYR A 407 14.30 13.29 -31.17
N TYR A 408 13.35 13.67 -32.01
CA TYR A 408 13.08 12.98 -33.28
C TYR A 408 14.22 13.09 -34.27
N LYS A 409 14.92 14.24 -34.33
CA LYS A 409 16.13 14.41 -35.14
C LYS A 409 17.28 13.48 -34.73
N LEU A 410 17.31 13.04 -33.47
CA LEU A 410 18.29 12.08 -32.97
C LEU A 410 17.90 10.61 -33.26
N GLY A 411 17.01 10.37 -34.24
CA GLY A 411 16.47 9.05 -34.53
C GLY A 411 15.53 8.54 -33.43
N GLY A 412 14.96 9.45 -32.63
CA GLY A 412 13.89 9.14 -31.70
C GLY A 412 12.57 8.92 -32.43
N ALA A 413 11.68 8.16 -31.82
CA ALA A 413 10.33 7.97 -32.32
C ALA A 413 9.35 7.98 -31.14
N PRO A 414 8.08 8.38 -31.32
CA PRO A 414 7.06 8.33 -30.27
C PRO A 414 7.04 7.00 -29.51
N GLU A 415 7.23 5.91 -30.26
CA GLU A 415 7.19 4.53 -29.78
C GLU A 415 8.38 4.20 -28.87
N LEU A 416 9.50 4.89 -29.07
CA LEU A 416 10.76 4.73 -28.32
C LEU A 416 10.87 5.70 -27.15
N PHE A 417 10.08 6.78 -27.15
CA PHE A 417 10.25 7.89 -26.21
C PHE A 417 10.15 7.46 -24.74
N LEU A 418 9.17 6.62 -24.38
CA LEU A 418 9.01 6.18 -22.99
C LEU A 418 10.17 5.29 -22.52
N TYR A 419 10.68 4.43 -23.41
CA TYR A 419 11.84 3.61 -23.12
C TYR A 419 13.10 4.47 -22.94
N ASP A 420 13.36 5.37 -23.88
CA ASP A 420 14.52 6.26 -23.84
C ASP A 420 14.43 7.24 -22.65
N PHE A 421 13.23 7.66 -22.27
CA PHE A 421 13.00 8.47 -21.09
C PHE A 421 13.33 7.73 -19.80
N HIS A 422 12.92 6.47 -19.70
CA HIS A 422 13.29 5.62 -18.58
C HIS A 422 14.81 5.40 -18.51
N GLN A 423 15.46 5.09 -19.64
CA GLN A 423 16.92 4.94 -19.70
C GLN A 423 17.64 6.25 -19.33
N GLY A 424 17.15 7.40 -19.80
CA GLY A 424 17.69 8.72 -19.46
C GLY A 424 17.55 9.04 -17.96
N LYS A 425 16.46 8.60 -17.32
CA LYS A 425 16.29 8.69 -15.87
C LYS A 425 17.33 7.84 -15.13
N LEU A 426 17.51 6.57 -15.51
CA LEU A 426 18.51 5.69 -14.90
C LEU A 426 19.93 6.26 -15.03
N LEU A 427 20.28 6.86 -16.16
CA LEU A 427 21.56 7.58 -16.32
C LEU A 427 21.69 8.77 -15.38
N THR A 428 20.59 9.48 -15.12
CA THR A 428 20.54 10.60 -14.19
C THR A 428 20.77 10.13 -12.75
N ASP A 429 20.08 9.08 -12.34
CA ASP A 429 20.21 8.48 -11.00
C ASP A 429 21.63 7.92 -10.80
N PHE A 430 22.17 7.22 -11.80
CA PHE A 430 23.56 6.75 -11.79
C PHE A 430 24.55 7.91 -11.66
N ARG A 431 24.34 9.02 -12.37
CA ARG A 431 25.21 10.20 -12.27
C ARG A 431 25.20 10.80 -10.86
N SER A 432 24.01 10.94 -10.27
CA SER A 432 23.85 11.45 -8.91
C SER A 432 24.52 10.53 -7.90
N PHE A 433 24.31 9.22 -8.01
CA PHE A 433 24.98 8.22 -7.19
C PHE A 433 26.50 8.34 -7.25
N ILE A 434 27.07 8.46 -8.45
CA ILE A 434 28.51 8.64 -8.61
C ILE A 434 28.98 9.96 -7.98
N ALA A 435 28.24 11.05 -8.15
CA ALA A 435 28.59 12.34 -7.56
C ALA A 435 28.62 12.29 -6.03
N ASP A 436 27.64 11.62 -5.41
CA ASP A 436 27.52 11.48 -3.95
C ASP A 436 28.65 10.61 -3.35
N HIS A 437 29.13 9.64 -4.11
CA HIS A 437 30.15 8.68 -3.66
C HIS A 437 31.57 9.04 -4.14
N CYS A 438 31.73 10.13 -4.90
CA CYS A 438 33.04 10.64 -5.27
C CYS A 438 33.63 11.48 -4.13
N GLY A 439 34.60 10.90 -3.42
CA GLY A 439 35.39 11.57 -2.37
C GLY A 439 35.97 12.93 -2.80
N PRO A 440 36.45 13.77 -1.86
CA PRO A 440 36.72 15.19 -2.08
C PRO A 440 37.90 15.49 -3.02
N GLU A 441 38.73 14.49 -3.34
CA GLU A 441 39.94 14.67 -4.15
C GLU A 441 39.61 15.03 -5.61
N LEU A 442 40.07 16.21 -6.05
CA LEU A 442 39.73 16.77 -7.37
C LEU A 442 40.27 15.94 -8.55
N SER A 443 41.47 15.36 -8.40
CA SER A 443 42.09 14.49 -9.40
C SER A 443 41.25 13.23 -9.65
N TRP A 444 40.75 12.61 -8.57
CA TRP A 444 39.89 11.44 -8.58
C TRP A 444 38.51 11.74 -9.15
N ARG A 445 37.88 12.83 -8.68
CA ARG A 445 36.61 13.33 -9.24
C ARG A 445 36.67 13.53 -10.75
N ASN A 446 37.73 14.14 -11.25
CA ASN A 446 37.93 14.35 -12.68
C ASN A 446 38.12 13.03 -13.44
N LYS A 447 38.81 12.05 -12.84
CA LYS A 447 38.98 10.70 -13.42
C LYS A 447 37.65 9.96 -13.49
N VAL A 448 36.85 10.00 -12.42
CA VAL A 448 35.54 9.36 -12.36
C VAL A 448 34.56 10.04 -13.33
N ASN A 449 34.49 11.37 -13.34
CA ASN A 449 33.64 12.11 -14.28
C ASN A 449 33.97 11.79 -15.75
N ARG A 450 35.25 11.64 -16.11
CA ARG A 450 35.65 11.20 -17.45
C ARG A 450 35.18 9.77 -17.75
N ALA A 451 35.30 8.85 -16.80
CA ALA A 451 34.83 7.48 -16.96
C ALA A 451 33.30 7.42 -17.09
N THR A 452 32.56 8.16 -16.25
CA THR A 452 31.10 8.29 -16.31
C THR A 452 30.64 8.88 -17.63
N THR A 453 31.31 9.94 -18.12
CA THR A 453 30.99 10.54 -19.44
C THR A 453 31.25 9.54 -20.57
N LYS A 454 32.36 8.79 -20.51
CA LYS A 454 32.67 7.75 -21.50
C LYS A 454 31.66 6.60 -21.48
N PHE A 455 31.17 6.22 -20.30
CA PHE A 455 30.12 5.23 -20.14
C PHE A 455 28.79 5.73 -20.73
N MET A 456 28.37 6.95 -20.40
CA MET A 456 27.15 7.56 -20.93
C MET A 456 27.21 7.73 -22.45
N ALA A 457 28.38 8.02 -23.01
CA ALA A 457 28.59 8.13 -24.44
C ALA A 457 28.40 6.81 -25.21
N ALA A 458 28.31 5.66 -24.52
CA ALA A 458 27.98 4.38 -25.14
C ALA A 458 26.46 4.20 -25.38
N PHE A 459 25.62 5.08 -24.82
CA PHE A 459 24.18 5.06 -25.04
C PHE A 459 23.81 5.81 -26.32
N HIS A 460 22.66 5.47 -26.90
CA HIS A 460 22.17 6.15 -28.09
C HIS A 460 22.01 7.67 -27.81
N PRO A 461 22.39 8.56 -28.74
CA PRO A 461 22.35 10.02 -28.55
C PRO A 461 21.00 10.55 -28.04
N ARG A 462 19.89 9.93 -28.47
CA ARG A 462 18.53 10.25 -28.01
C ARG A 462 18.31 9.99 -26.50
N ILE A 463 18.90 8.94 -25.94
CA ILE A 463 18.85 8.63 -24.50
C ILE A 463 19.68 9.64 -23.72
N VAL A 464 20.87 9.99 -24.25
CA VAL A 464 21.76 10.99 -23.67
C VAL A 464 21.08 12.38 -23.69
N TRP A 465 20.35 12.72 -24.75
CA TRP A 465 19.56 13.95 -24.82
C TRP A 465 18.51 14.02 -23.71
N VAL A 466 17.75 12.92 -23.46
CA VAL A 466 16.77 12.89 -22.37
C VAL A 466 17.45 13.02 -21.01
N HIS A 467 18.58 12.36 -20.80
CA HIS A 467 19.38 12.52 -19.58
C HIS A 467 19.79 13.98 -19.35
N VAL A 468 20.28 14.69 -20.37
CA VAL A 468 20.71 16.09 -20.25
C VAL A 468 19.51 17.01 -19.95
N LYS A 469 18.36 16.77 -20.56
CA LYS A 469 17.09 17.45 -20.25
C LYS A 469 16.72 17.31 -18.77
N LEU A 470 16.73 16.07 -18.27
CA LEU A 470 16.40 15.77 -16.87
C LEU A 470 17.42 16.39 -15.91
N TRP A 471 18.71 16.30 -16.25
CA TRP A 471 19.77 16.90 -15.45
C TRP A 471 19.64 18.42 -15.35
N ARG A 472 19.25 19.10 -16.43
CA ARG A 472 19.04 20.55 -16.42
C ARG A 472 17.89 20.97 -15.49
N VAL A 473 16.82 20.18 -15.44
CA VAL A 473 15.74 20.42 -14.47
C VAL A 473 16.26 20.31 -13.05
N LEU A 474 17.02 19.26 -12.75
CA LEU A 474 17.63 19.06 -11.43
C LEU A 474 18.62 20.18 -11.08
N ALA A 475 19.49 20.57 -12.02
CA ALA A 475 20.46 21.64 -11.82
C ALA A 475 19.80 23.00 -11.59
N ASN A 476 18.70 23.30 -12.28
CA ASN A 476 17.95 24.54 -12.05
C ASN A 476 17.28 24.54 -10.66
N ARG A 477 16.84 23.37 -10.16
CA ARG A 477 16.30 23.25 -8.80
C ARG A 477 17.36 23.48 -7.72
N VAL A 478 18.54 22.89 -7.88
CA VAL A 478 19.71 23.12 -7.02
C VAL A 478 20.03 24.62 -6.97
N ARG A 479 20.09 25.28 -8.14
CA ARG A 479 20.35 26.74 -8.22
C ARG A 479 19.32 27.58 -7.46
N LEU A 480 18.07 27.15 -7.43
CA LEU A 480 16.99 27.86 -6.75
C LEU A 480 16.88 27.51 -5.25
N GLY A 481 17.72 26.61 -4.73
CA GLY A 481 17.65 26.13 -3.34
C GLY A 481 16.42 25.25 -3.07
N LEU A 482 15.84 24.64 -4.11
CA LEU A 482 14.58 23.88 -4.05
C LEU A 482 14.81 22.38 -4.12
N GLU A 483 15.97 21.92 -3.65
CA GLU A 483 16.39 20.52 -3.66
C GLU A 483 15.41 19.61 -2.90
N LEU A 484 14.85 20.15 -1.80
CA LEU A 484 13.93 19.47 -0.89
C LEU A 484 12.46 19.90 -1.05
N SER A 485 12.17 20.81 -2.00
CA SER A 485 10.81 21.34 -2.21
C SER A 485 10.04 20.56 -3.28
N PRO A 486 8.70 20.44 -3.18
CA PRO A 486 7.88 19.86 -4.22
C PRO A 486 8.06 20.57 -5.57
N LEU A 487 8.03 19.79 -6.65
CA LEU A 487 8.15 20.32 -8.01
C LEU A 487 6.86 21.07 -8.37
N THR A 488 6.98 22.30 -8.88
CA THR A 488 5.85 23.07 -9.41
C THR A 488 5.78 22.97 -10.93
N ASP A 489 4.60 23.15 -11.52
CA ASP A 489 4.42 23.12 -12.99
C ASP A 489 5.38 24.08 -13.72
N SER A 490 5.64 25.26 -13.13
CA SER A 490 6.59 26.25 -13.64
C SER A 490 8.05 25.77 -13.72
N GLN A 491 8.42 24.76 -12.94
CA GLN A 491 9.77 24.19 -12.93
C GLN A 491 9.94 23.07 -13.96
N VAL A 492 8.84 22.48 -14.42
CA VAL A 492 8.82 21.48 -15.51
C VAL A 492 8.89 22.17 -16.87
N ASP A 493 8.49 23.44 -16.97
CA ASP A 493 8.64 24.23 -18.20
C ASP A 493 10.10 24.29 -18.68
N VAL A 494 11.07 24.12 -17.78
CA VAL A 494 12.50 23.98 -18.11
C VAL A 494 12.75 22.79 -19.05
N MET A 495 11.98 21.70 -19.01
CA MET A 495 12.12 20.62 -20.02
C MET A 495 11.59 21.05 -21.39
N ARG A 496 10.58 21.92 -21.41
CA ARG A 496 9.93 22.43 -22.64
C ARG A 496 10.75 23.53 -23.30
N GLU A 497 11.60 24.21 -22.54
CA GLU A 497 12.49 25.25 -23.04
C GLU A 497 13.63 24.67 -23.91
N PRO A 498 14.04 25.37 -24.99
CA PRO A 498 15.20 25.00 -25.77
C PRO A 498 16.50 25.00 -24.96
N GLY A 499 17.43 24.13 -25.31
CA GLY A 499 18.70 23.92 -24.63
C GLY A 499 19.93 23.78 -25.51
N PRO A 500 21.13 23.76 -24.89
CA PRO A 500 22.34 23.33 -25.57
C PRO A 500 22.20 21.95 -26.21
N GLU A 501 21.51 21.02 -25.56
CA GLU A 501 21.21 19.68 -26.09
C GLU A 501 20.30 19.70 -27.32
N ASP A 502 19.37 20.67 -27.40
CA ASP A 502 18.55 20.89 -28.60
C ASP A 502 19.35 21.52 -29.73
N LEU A 503 20.27 22.43 -29.43
CA LEU A 503 21.17 22.99 -30.42
C LEU A 503 22.01 21.87 -31.07
N VAL A 504 22.59 20.99 -30.25
CA VAL A 504 23.38 19.84 -30.72
C VAL A 504 22.50 18.91 -31.57
N ALA A 505 21.29 18.58 -31.11
CA ALA A 505 20.36 17.76 -31.86
C ALA A 505 19.97 18.39 -33.21
N ASN A 506 19.79 19.70 -33.26
CA ASN A 506 19.46 20.43 -34.48
C ASN A 506 20.65 20.61 -35.44
N LEU A 507 21.88 20.39 -34.96
CA LEU A 507 23.09 20.43 -35.77
C LEU A 507 23.45 19.07 -36.36
N VAL A 508 22.80 17.97 -35.95
CA VAL A 508 23.07 16.61 -36.47
C VAL A 508 22.93 16.55 -37.99
N ASP A 509 21.98 17.31 -38.57
CA ASP A 509 21.77 17.41 -40.02
C ASP A 509 22.93 18.12 -40.77
N PHE A 510 23.77 18.86 -40.05
CA PHE A 510 24.87 19.67 -40.59
C PHE A 510 26.27 19.11 -40.23
N LEU A 511 26.32 18.09 -39.38
CA LEU A 511 27.56 17.45 -38.99
C LEU A 511 27.87 16.27 -39.93
N PRO A 512 29.12 16.10 -40.39
CA PRO A 512 29.50 15.12 -41.42
C PRO A 512 29.48 13.65 -40.94
N PHE A 513 28.75 13.32 -39.87
CA PHE A 513 28.74 11.98 -39.25
C PHE A 513 27.59 11.08 -39.72
N HIS A 514 26.81 11.52 -40.71
CA HIS A 514 25.63 10.79 -41.19
C HIS A 514 25.93 9.37 -41.72
N ASP A 515 27.17 9.10 -42.15
CA ASP A 515 27.59 7.80 -42.71
C ASP A 515 28.05 6.76 -41.66
N CYS A 516 28.19 7.12 -40.38
CA CYS A 516 28.70 6.19 -39.35
C CYS A 516 27.63 5.51 -38.50
N LEU A 517 26.36 5.95 -38.55
CA LEU A 517 25.28 5.42 -37.68
C LEU A 517 24.48 4.26 -38.31
N GLU A 518 24.68 3.94 -39.59
CA GLU A 518 24.03 2.79 -40.25
C GLU A 518 24.84 1.49 -40.17
N ARG A 519 26.01 1.49 -39.53
CA ARG A 519 26.86 0.29 -39.36
C ARG A 519 27.29 0.10 -37.90
N SER A 520 26.36 -0.19 -37.01
CA SER A 520 26.64 -0.78 -35.69
C SER A 520 25.44 -1.58 -35.18
#